data_AF-A0A9X3BAL8-F1
#
_entry.id   AF-A0A9X3BAL8-F1
#
_cell.length_a   1.000
_cell.length_b   1.000
_cell.length_c   1.000
_cell.angle_alpha   90.00
_cell.angle_beta   90.00
_cell.angle_gamma   90.00
#
_symmetry.space_group_name_H-M   'P 1'
#
loop_
_entity.id
_entity.type
_entity.pdbx_description
1 polymer ?
#
loop_
_entity_poly.entity_id
_entity_poly.type
_entity_poly.pdbx_seq_one_letter_code
_entity_poly.pdbx_strand_id
1 'polypeptide(L)'
;MDRLERLHRQKLRQRAYRARRKQERRPTNEDLARAVLDVALTVYLKAGRHEDLLKILDRIAGRLQQLGFEKHAVHGAWFELQDRYEGGWSMLRQRYPQAELEARMNNRGDT
;
A
#
# COMPACT_ATOMS: atom_id res chain seq x y z
N MET A 1 -16.03 -24.74 -23.82
CA MET A 1 -15.87 -23.82 -22.68
C MET A 1 -15.78 -22.42 -23.21
N ASP A 2 -16.89 -21.69 -23.12
CA ASP A 2 -17.05 -20.36 -23.70
C ASP A 2 -16.19 -19.32 -22.96
N ARG A 3 -15.79 -18.23 -23.64
CA ARG A 3 -14.93 -17.16 -23.07
C ARG A 3 -15.57 -16.54 -21.83
N LEU A 4 -16.90 -16.42 -21.83
CA LEU A 4 -17.68 -15.89 -20.71
C LEU A 4 -17.64 -16.83 -19.49
N GLU A 5 -17.74 -18.14 -19.70
CA GLU A 5 -17.63 -19.14 -18.63
C GLU A 5 -16.25 -19.13 -17.98
N ARG A 6 -15.18 -18.94 -18.77
CA ARG A 6 -13.80 -18.81 -18.26
C ARG A 6 -13.63 -17.58 -17.39
N LEU A 7 -14.12 -16.42 -17.83
CA LEU A 7 -14.06 -15.16 -17.08
C LEU A 7 -14.89 -15.23 -15.79
N HIS A 8 -16.07 -15.86 -15.85
CA HIS A 8 -16.93 -16.05 -14.68
C HIS A 8 -16.26 -16.94 -13.63
N ARG A 9 -15.70 -18.08 -14.04
CA ARG A 9 -14.93 -18.98 -13.14
C ARG A 9 -13.70 -18.28 -12.56
N GLN A 10 -13.01 -17.44 -13.33
CA GLN A 10 -11.87 -16.66 -12.83
C GLN A 10 -12.28 -15.62 -11.79
N LYS A 11 -13.38 -14.90 -12.01
CA LYS A 11 -13.94 -13.96 -11.01
C LYS A 11 -14.35 -14.68 -9.72
N LEU A 12 -15.03 -15.82 -9.82
CA LEU A 12 -15.41 -16.63 -8.65
C LEU A 12 -14.19 -17.09 -7.85
N ARG A 13 -13.15 -17.60 -8.52
CA ARG A 13 -11.88 -17.98 -7.87
C ARG A 13 -11.20 -16.81 -7.18
N GLN A 14 -11.12 -15.64 -7.85
CA GLN A 14 -10.54 -14.44 -7.23
C GLN A 14 -11.35 -13.95 -6.03
N ARG A 15 -12.69 -14.04 -6.09
CA ARG A 15 -13.56 -13.67 -4.96
C ARG A 15 -13.36 -14.62 -3.77
N ALA A 16 -13.34 -15.93 -4.01
CA ALA A 16 -13.08 -16.92 -2.97
C ALA A 16 -11.68 -16.76 -2.37
N TYR A 17 -10.66 -16.52 -3.19
CA TYR A 17 -9.30 -16.23 -2.74
C TYR A 17 -9.24 -14.97 -1.86
N ARG A 18 -9.88 -13.87 -2.27
CA ARG A 18 -9.97 -12.63 -1.48
C ARG A 18 -10.73 -12.85 -0.17
N ALA A 19 -11.80 -13.65 -0.16
CA ALA A 19 -12.57 -13.97 1.04
C ALA A 19 -11.74 -14.79 2.04
N ARG A 20 -11.02 -15.82 1.57
CA ARG A 20 -10.13 -16.63 2.41
C ARG A 20 -8.98 -15.79 2.99
N ARG A 21 -8.35 -14.95 2.17
CA ARG A 21 -7.30 -14.01 2.60
C ARG A 21 -7.80 -13.00 3.63
N LYS A 22 -9.05 -12.53 3.51
CA LYS A 22 -9.69 -11.64 4.49
C LYS A 22 -9.89 -12.34 5.84
N GLN A 23 -10.29 -13.63 5.84
CA GLN A 23 -10.37 -14.44 7.05
C GLN A 23 -8.99 -14.73 7.67
N GLU A 24 -7.97 -15.01 6.84
CA GLU A 24 -6.58 -15.21 7.28
C GLU A 24 -5.92 -13.90 7.80
N ARG A 25 -6.56 -12.74 7.63
CA ARG A 25 -6.07 -11.40 8.05
C ARG A 25 -4.66 -11.07 7.53
N ARG A 26 -4.24 -11.71 6.44
CA ARG A 26 -2.88 -11.57 5.89
C ARG A 26 -2.83 -10.38 4.95
N PRO A 27 -1.90 -9.43 5.12
CA PRO A 27 -1.77 -8.28 4.22
C PRO A 27 -1.43 -8.76 2.81
N THR A 28 -1.98 -8.07 1.81
CA THR A 28 -1.57 -8.26 0.42
C THR A 28 -0.22 -7.59 0.17
N ASN A 29 0.44 -7.92 -0.95
CA ASN A 29 1.67 -7.23 -1.35
C ASN A 29 1.42 -5.72 -1.53
N GLU A 30 0.23 -5.34 -1.96
CA GLU A 30 -0.18 -3.93 -2.09
C GLU A 30 -0.37 -3.27 -0.71
N ASP A 31 -0.96 -3.96 0.26
CA ASP A 31 -1.05 -3.45 1.64
C ASP A 31 0.35 -3.25 2.24
N LEU A 32 1.28 -4.19 2.01
CA LEU A 32 2.67 -4.05 2.44
C LEU A 32 3.37 -2.88 1.73
N ALA A 33 3.21 -2.74 0.42
CA ALA A 33 3.80 -1.64 -0.34
C ALA A 33 3.33 -0.27 0.18
N ARG A 34 2.02 -0.14 0.46
CA ARG A 34 1.45 1.07 1.08
C ARG A 34 2.06 1.35 2.45
N ALA A 35 2.18 0.33 3.30
CA ALA A 35 2.75 0.49 4.64
C ALA A 35 4.24 0.89 4.58
N VAL A 36 5.01 0.27 3.69
CA VAL A 36 6.42 0.63 3.49
C VAL A 36 6.56 2.08 3.05
N LEU A 37 5.74 2.53 2.10
CA LEU A 37 5.78 3.90 1.60
C LEU A 37 5.36 4.91 2.68
N ASP A 38 4.33 4.60 3.46
CA ASP A 38 3.86 5.42 4.57
C ASP A 38 4.93 5.61 5.64
N VAL A 39 5.59 4.51 6.05
CA VAL A 39 6.71 4.58 7.00
C VAL A 39 7.87 5.36 6.42
N ALA A 40 8.26 5.11 5.17
CA ALA A 40 9.38 5.79 4.54
C ALA A 40 9.17 7.31 4.49
N LEU A 41 8.01 7.77 4.00
CA LEU A 41 7.71 9.20 3.94
C LEU A 41 7.61 9.81 5.33
N THR A 42 6.85 9.19 6.25
CA THR A 42 6.67 9.74 7.61
C THR A 42 7.99 9.85 8.37
N VAL A 43 8.83 8.80 8.35
CA VAL A 43 10.07 8.77 9.14
C VAL A 43 11.11 9.72 8.56
N TYR A 44 11.31 9.70 7.25
CA TYR A 44 12.38 10.50 6.63
C TYR A 44 12.03 11.98 6.59
N LEU A 45 10.77 12.35 6.34
CA LEU A 45 10.34 13.75 6.40
C LEU A 45 10.46 14.30 7.83
N LYS A 46 9.99 13.56 8.85
CA LYS A 46 10.16 13.96 10.26
C LYS A 46 11.62 14.12 10.66
N ALA A 47 12.52 13.33 10.07
CA ALA A 47 13.96 13.42 10.31
C ALA A 47 14.66 14.46 9.41
N GLY A 48 13.95 15.19 8.55
CA GLY A 48 14.53 16.14 7.59
C GLY A 48 15.40 15.51 6.50
N ARG A 49 15.34 14.18 6.30
CA ARG A 49 16.20 13.40 5.41
C ARG A 49 15.71 13.41 3.95
N HIS A 50 15.47 14.59 3.40
CA HIS A 50 14.93 14.78 2.05
C HIS A 50 15.84 14.17 0.97
N GLU A 51 17.16 14.27 1.12
CA GLU A 51 18.11 13.68 0.16
C GLU A 51 17.98 12.16 0.04
N ASP A 52 17.68 11.47 1.14
CA ASP A 52 17.52 10.03 1.10
C ASP A 52 16.20 9.62 0.46
N LEU A 53 15.15 10.44 0.60
CA LEU A 53 13.91 10.29 -0.16
C LEU A 53 14.14 10.48 -1.66
N LEU A 54 14.96 11.44 -2.08
CA LEU A 54 15.34 11.62 -3.48
C LEU A 54 16.09 10.39 -4.03
N LYS A 55 17.03 9.82 -3.26
CA LYS A 55 17.73 8.57 -3.65
C LYS A 55 16.76 7.39 -3.80
N ILE A 56 15.73 7.32 -2.94
CA ILE A 56 14.68 6.30 -3.04
C ILE A 56 13.84 6.53 -4.29
N LEU A 57 13.44 7.79 -4.56
CA LEU A 57 12.70 8.18 -5.75
C LEU A 57 13.44 7.78 -7.02
N ASP A 58 14.73 8.08 -7.14
CA ASP A 58 15.52 7.73 -8.33
C ASP A 58 15.50 6.21 -8.61
N ARG A 59 15.60 5.39 -7.57
CA ARG A 59 15.51 3.93 -7.68
C ARG A 59 14.12 3.45 -8.09
N ILE A 60 13.07 4.06 -7.54
CA ILE A 60 11.68 3.76 -7.90
C ILE A 60 11.42 4.16 -9.36
N ALA A 61 11.84 5.36 -9.75
CA ALA A 61 11.70 5.89 -11.09
C ALA A 61 12.40 5.01 -12.13
N GLY A 62 13.62 4.53 -11.86
CA GLY A 62 14.30 3.58 -12.74
C GLY A 62 13.55 2.25 -12.91
N ARG A 63 12.99 1.70 -11.82
CA ARG A 63 12.20 0.45 -11.89
C ARG A 63 10.87 0.65 -12.63
N LEU A 64 10.20 1.76 -12.43
CA LEU A 64 8.95 2.06 -13.12
C LEU A 64 9.19 2.39 -14.60
N GLN A 65 10.30 3.02 -14.94
CA GLN A 65 10.70 3.24 -16.33
C GLN A 65 10.88 1.91 -17.08
N GLN A 66 11.45 0.88 -16.44
CA GLN A 66 11.54 -0.46 -17.02
C GLN A 66 10.17 -1.11 -17.30
N LEU A 67 9.11 -0.62 -16.65
CA LEU A 67 7.72 -1.04 -16.87
C LEU A 67 6.98 -0.14 -17.86
N GLY A 68 7.66 0.83 -18.48
CA GLY A 68 7.09 1.73 -19.49
C GLY A 68 6.50 3.03 -18.95
N PHE A 69 6.76 3.38 -17.68
CA PHE A 69 6.34 4.68 -17.15
C PHE A 69 7.32 5.80 -17.48
N GLU A 70 6.79 6.98 -17.79
CA GLU A 70 7.61 8.18 -17.99
C GLU A 70 8.25 8.64 -16.68
N LYS A 71 9.58 8.83 -16.69
CA LYS A 71 10.34 9.21 -15.49
C LYS A 71 9.78 10.49 -14.87
N HIS A 72 9.50 11.51 -15.67
CA HIS A 72 8.95 12.78 -15.18
C HIS A 72 7.58 12.62 -14.51
N ALA A 73 6.72 11.73 -15.01
CA ALA A 73 5.42 11.46 -14.40
C ALA A 73 5.57 10.78 -13.03
N VAL A 74 6.56 9.88 -12.87
CA VAL A 74 6.87 9.25 -11.59
C VAL A 74 7.35 10.28 -10.56
N HIS A 75 8.26 11.19 -10.97
CA HIS A 75 8.72 12.27 -10.09
C HIS A 75 7.57 13.19 -9.68
N GLY A 76 6.71 13.60 -10.61
CA GLY A 76 5.54 14.42 -10.31
C GLY A 76 4.62 13.76 -9.27
N ALA A 77 4.25 12.50 -9.50
CA ALA A 77 3.42 11.74 -8.57
C ALA A 77 4.06 11.58 -7.17
N TRP A 78 5.39 11.46 -7.11
CA TRP A 78 6.12 11.41 -5.84
C TRP A 78 6.04 12.72 -5.07
N PHE A 79 6.32 13.86 -5.72
CA PHE A 79 6.31 15.16 -5.05
C PHE A 79 4.90 15.55 -4.59
N GLU A 80 3.88 15.30 -5.42
CA GLU A 80 2.47 15.47 -4.99
C GLU A 80 2.13 14.63 -3.76
N LEU A 81 2.70 13.43 -3.66
CA LEU A 81 2.51 12.57 -2.50
C LEU A 81 3.26 13.13 -1.28
N GLN A 82 4.50 13.57 -1.46
CA GLN A 82 5.31 14.18 -0.40
C GLN A 82 4.63 15.41 0.20
N ASP A 83 4.12 16.32 -0.63
CA ASP A 83 3.39 17.53 -0.20
C ASP A 83 2.21 17.19 0.71
N ARG A 84 1.47 16.11 0.39
CA ARG A 84 0.36 15.65 1.24
C ARG A 84 0.87 15.19 2.61
N TYR A 85 1.96 14.45 2.65
CA TYR A 85 2.55 13.98 3.92
C TYR A 85 3.10 15.11 4.76
N GLU A 86 3.73 16.11 4.14
CA GLU A 86 4.14 17.35 4.81
C GLU A 86 2.92 18.10 5.38
N GLY A 87 1.78 18.04 4.68
CA GLY A 87 0.47 18.51 5.15
C GLY A 87 -0.23 17.61 6.19
N GLY A 88 0.43 16.59 6.73
CA GLY A 88 -0.10 15.71 7.78
C GLY A 88 -1.02 14.58 7.30
N TRP A 89 -1.07 14.34 5.99
CA TRP A 89 -1.82 13.21 5.42
C TRP A 89 -1.08 11.88 5.63
N SER A 90 -1.84 10.77 5.74
CA SER A 90 -1.30 9.41 5.76
C SER A 90 -2.09 8.49 4.83
N MET A 91 -1.37 7.62 4.14
CA MET A 91 -1.93 6.59 3.27
C MET A 91 -2.62 5.48 4.07
N LEU A 92 -2.19 5.24 5.30
CA LEU A 92 -2.77 4.26 6.20
C LEU A 92 -3.92 4.88 6.99
N ARG A 93 -5.07 5.05 6.33
CA ARG A 93 -6.30 5.37 7.05
C ARG A 93 -6.75 4.19 7.90
N GLN A 94 -7.01 4.45 9.18
CA GLN A 94 -7.49 3.47 10.15
C GLN A 94 -8.84 2.92 9.66
N ARG A 95 -8.89 1.61 9.33
CA ARG A 95 -10.08 0.97 8.74
C ARG A 95 -11.19 0.66 9.76
N TYR A 96 -10.88 0.77 11.05
CA TYR A 96 -11.80 0.52 12.15
C TYR A 96 -11.60 1.58 13.24
N PRO A 97 -12.65 1.93 14.00
CA PRO A 97 -12.50 2.73 15.22
C PRO A 97 -11.49 2.09 16.17
N GLN A 98 -10.73 2.92 16.89
CA GLN A 98 -9.69 2.47 17.82
C GLN A 98 -10.19 1.43 18.83
N ALA A 99 -11.37 1.64 19.41
CA ALA A 99 -12.00 0.70 20.35
C ALA A 99 -12.25 -0.69 19.74
N GLU A 100 -12.59 -0.76 18.45
CA GLU A 100 -12.79 -2.02 17.73
C GLU A 100 -11.46 -2.71 17.42
N LEU A 101 -10.37 -1.96 17.22
CA LEU A 101 -9.04 -2.52 17.09
C LEU A 101 -8.54 -3.09 18.42
N GLU A 102 -8.72 -2.35 19.51
CA GLU A 102 -8.34 -2.76 20.87
C GLU A 102 -9.10 -4.01 21.30
N ALA A 103 -10.42 -4.06 21.12
CA ALA A 103 -11.22 -5.26 21.37
C ALA A 103 -10.72 -6.47 20.56
N ARG A 104 -10.28 -6.25 19.31
CA ARG A 104 -9.72 -7.29 18.43
C ARG A 104 -8.26 -7.66 18.70
N MET A 105 -7.53 -6.84 19.44
CA MET A 105 -6.16 -7.12 19.90
C MET A 105 -6.23 -7.90 21.22
N ASN A 106 -7.13 -7.52 22.12
CA ASN A 106 -7.34 -8.19 23.41
C ASN A 106 -7.87 -9.62 23.24
N ASN A 107 -8.77 -9.87 22.28
CA ASN A 107 -9.24 -11.23 21.96
C ASN A 107 -8.18 -12.16 21.31
N ARG A 108 -6.97 -11.67 21.01
CA ARG A 108 -5.87 -12.49 20.45
C ARG A 108 -4.81 -12.89 21.49
N GLY A 109 -4.96 -12.45 22.74
CA GLY A 109 -4.04 -12.78 23.85
C GLY A 109 -4.50 -13.97 24.72
N ASP A 110 -5.60 -14.63 24.38
CA ASP A 110 -6.26 -15.65 25.23
C ASP A 110 -6.19 -17.08 24.66
N THR A 111 -5.14 -17.37 23.89
CA THR A 111 -4.78 -18.74 23.41
C THR A 111 -3.28 -18.91 23.45
#